data_AF-A0A9R1H1Q8-F1
#
_entry.id   AF-A0A9R1H1Q8-F1
#
_cell.length_a   1.000
_cell.length_b   1.000
_cell.length_c   1.000
_cell.angle_alpha   90.00
_cell.angle_beta   90.00
_cell.angle_gamma   90.00
#
_symmetry.space_group_name_H-M   'P 1'
#
loop_
_entity.id
_entity.type
_entity.pdbx_description
1 polymer ?
#
loop_
_entity_poly.entity_id
_entity_poly.type
_entity_poly.pdbx_seq_one_letter_code
_entity_poly.pdbx_strand_id
1 'polypeptide(L)'
;MDETLAAEAGAAAAAAAATEEKAVPERETETLEEVISRHRKEKSKLQDKETSLKKAAAKGSKAEQKAKKKQVEEEISRLSAALEAKHAAELATFGYKPAESSEKGNLDTLVKAIAGVSVSSNADSAKPGKAAKRREKKAKEEAAREQRIQEEQTNLVSDRMLEDGKLGRRLEPLGLTIHEIKPDGHCLYRAIENQLSLHSKGTTQYNHQELRQMTAKYMREHAADFLPFFLSEGKAESGPDPSESFEKYCEEMESTAAWGGQLELGALTHCLKKHIVVYSGSFPDVEMGKEYNKSGPGGDPSIRLSYHRHAYGLGEHYNSVIPTELS
;
A
#
# COMPACT_ATOMS: atom_id res chain seq x y z
N MET A 1 -80.25 15.28 -2.26
CA MET A 1 -80.35 13.94 -2.83
C MET A 1 -78.93 13.36 -2.88
N ASP A 2 -78.30 12.88 -1.80
CA ASP A 2 -78.64 12.74 -0.37
C ASP A 2 -77.36 13.19 0.41
N GLU A 3 -77.34 13.82 1.59
CA GLU A 3 -77.95 13.55 2.92
C GLU A 3 -77.29 12.48 3.81
N THR A 4 -77.02 12.88 5.07
CA THR A 4 -76.56 12.12 6.27
C THR A 4 -75.17 11.47 6.23
N LEU A 5 -74.39 11.24 7.31
CA LEU A 5 -74.18 11.77 8.71
C LEU A 5 -72.66 11.47 9.01
N ALA A 6 -71.84 12.15 9.82
CA ALA A 6 -71.92 12.91 11.09
C ALA A 6 -71.92 12.06 12.39
N ALA A 7 -70.72 11.94 13.02
CA ALA A 7 -70.39 11.69 14.45
C ALA A 7 -68.85 11.51 14.51
N GLU A 8 -67.98 12.36 15.08
CA GLU A 8 -67.94 13.24 16.27
C GLU A 8 -67.61 12.54 17.61
N ALA A 9 -66.94 13.30 18.49
CA ALA A 9 -66.29 12.95 19.77
C ALA A 9 -64.97 12.14 19.70
N GLY A 10 -63.93 12.45 20.50
CA GLY A 10 -63.75 13.64 21.34
C GLY A 10 -62.69 13.50 22.46
N ALA A 11 -61.86 14.55 22.57
CA ALA A 11 -61.21 15.04 23.80
C ALA A 11 -60.01 14.29 24.45
N ALA A 12 -59.30 15.12 25.25
CA ALA A 12 -58.38 14.83 26.35
C ALA A 12 -56.88 14.72 26.03
N ALA A 13 -56.14 15.76 26.46
CA ALA A 13 -54.69 15.79 26.48
C ALA A 13 -54.11 14.98 27.64
N ALA A 14 -52.94 14.38 27.42
CA ALA A 14 -52.03 13.96 28.48
C ALA A 14 -50.60 14.36 28.09
N ALA A 15 -50.14 15.49 28.62
CA ALA A 15 -48.74 15.89 28.54
C ALA A 15 -47.91 15.00 29.47
N ALA A 16 -47.45 13.86 28.94
CA ALA A 16 -46.49 13.01 29.63
C ALA A 16 -45.07 13.53 29.35
N ALA A 17 -44.42 14.09 30.37
CA ALA A 17 -43.03 14.49 30.31
C ALA A 17 -42.14 13.24 30.22
N ALA A 18 -41.81 12.81 29.00
CA ALA A 18 -40.73 11.88 28.76
C ALA A 18 -39.41 12.65 28.79
N THR A 19 -38.61 12.43 29.83
CA THR A 19 -37.23 12.86 29.87
C THR A 19 -36.46 12.13 28.77
N GLU A 20 -36.14 12.81 27.67
CA GLU A 20 -35.08 12.35 26.77
C GLU A 20 -33.78 12.35 27.58
N GLU A 21 -33.38 11.16 28.03
CA GLU A 21 -32.01 10.92 28.45
C GLU A 21 -31.10 11.40 27.32
N LYS A 22 -30.10 12.22 27.67
CA LYS A 22 -28.97 12.44 26.78
C LYS A 22 -28.38 11.09 26.46
N ALA A 23 -28.63 10.61 25.24
CA ALA A 23 -27.88 9.51 24.66
C ALA A 23 -26.39 9.88 24.80
N VAL A 24 -25.71 9.23 25.74
CA VAL A 24 -24.26 9.23 25.78
C VAL A 24 -23.84 8.68 24.43
N PRO A 25 -23.02 9.38 23.63
CA PRO A 25 -22.59 8.83 22.36
C PRO A 25 -21.84 7.54 22.68
N GLU A 26 -22.47 6.41 22.33
CA GLU A 26 -21.84 5.11 22.41
C GLU A 26 -20.56 5.24 21.59
N ARG A 27 -19.42 5.14 22.29
CA ARG A 27 -18.15 5.05 21.58
C ARG A 27 -18.19 3.72 20.87
N GLU A 28 -18.42 3.77 19.57
CA GLU A 28 -18.09 2.68 18.64
C GLU A 28 -16.78 2.08 19.12
N THR A 29 -16.79 0.79 19.45
CA THR A 29 -15.62 0.11 19.99
C THR A 29 -14.62 -0.09 18.85
N GLU A 30 -13.88 0.97 18.53
CA GLU A 30 -12.82 0.97 17.53
C GLU A 30 -11.95 -0.28 17.75
N THR A 31 -11.80 -1.09 16.71
CA THR A 31 -10.91 -2.24 16.76
C THR A 31 -9.46 -1.78 16.91
N LEU A 32 -8.58 -2.64 17.43
CA LEU A 32 -7.17 -2.31 17.59
C LEU A 32 -6.51 -1.86 16.27
N GLU A 33 -6.92 -2.43 15.14
CA GLU A 33 -6.43 -2.06 13.81
C GLU A 33 -6.89 -0.65 13.39
N GLU A 34 -8.14 -0.27 13.70
CA GLU A 34 -8.67 1.07 13.47
C GLU A 34 -7.98 2.12 14.35
N VAL A 35 -7.72 1.80 15.63
CA VAL A 35 -6.95 2.66 16.54
C VAL A 35 -5.52 2.88 16.02
N ILE A 36 -4.83 1.82 15.58
CA ILE A 36 -3.48 1.93 14.99
C ILE A 36 -3.51 2.73 13.68
N SER A 37 -4.52 2.53 12.83
CA SER A 37 -4.73 3.29 11.60
C SER A 37 -4.97 4.78 11.89
N ARG A 38 -5.77 5.09 12.91
CA ARG A 38 -6.02 6.45 13.39
C ARG A 38 -4.74 7.07 13.95
N HIS A 39 -3.93 6.34 14.73
CA HIS A 39 -2.63 6.82 15.25
C HIS A 39 -1.66 7.20 14.13
N ARG A 40 -1.57 6.40 13.06
CA ARG A 40 -0.77 6.72 11.86
C ARG A 40 -1.24 8.02 11.20
N LYS A 41 -2.56 8.18 11.01
CA LYS A 41 -3.17 9.41 10.45
C LYS A 41 -2.95 10.63 11.35
N GLU A 42 -3.07 10.49 12.67
CA GLU A 42 -2.82 11.56 13.63
C GLU A 42 -1.33 12.00 13.63
N LYS A 43 -0.38 11.06 13.55
CA LYS A 43 1.05 11.37 13.44
C LYS A 43 1.41 12.10 12.14
N SER A 44 0.85 11.66 11.00
CA SER A 44 1.03 12.36 9.71
C SER A 44 0.50 13.80 9.76
N LYS A 45 -0.71 14.02 10.28
CA LYS A 45 -1.27 15.37 10.47
C LYS A 45 -0.42 16.25 11.39
N LEU A 46 0.23 15.67 12.40
CA LEU A 46 1.14 16.42 13.28
C LEU A 46 2.43 16.82 12.53
N GLN A 47 2.99 15.96 11.68
CA GLN A 47 4.14 16.28 10.83
C GLN A 47 3.83 17.41 9.84
N ASP A 48 2.65 17.39 9.21
CA ASP A 48 2.20 18.48 8.34
C ASP A 48 2.09 19.81 9.10
N LYS A 49 1.52 19.78 10.30
CA LYS A 49 1.43 20.94 11.20
C LYS A 49 2.81 21.43 11.63
N GLU A 50 3.73 20.53 11.95
CA GLU A 50 5.12 20.85 12.30
C GLU A 50 5.85 21.55 11.13
N THR A 51 5.76 21.02 9.91
CA THR A 51 6.41 21.64 8.75
C THR A 51 5.80 23.01 8.44
N SER A 52 4.49 23.19 8.62
CA SER A 52 3.80 24.47 8.48
C SER A 52 4.28 25.50 9.52
N LEU A 53 4.34 25.12 10.81
CA LEU A 53 4.85 25.97 11.89
C LEU A 53 6.31 26.37 11.68
N LYS A 54 7.17 25.43 11.25
CA LYS A 54 8.58 25.72 10.90
C LYS A 54 8.70 26.69 9.72
N LYS A 55 7.88 26.52 8.66
CA LYS A 55 7.81 27.43 7.51
C LYS A 55 7.30 28.83 7.92
N ALA A 56 6.38 28.93 8.88
CA ALA A 56 5.92 30.20 9.42
C ALA A 56 7.00 30.91 10.27
N ALA A 57 7.71 30.18 11.13
CA ALA A 57 8.80 30.72 11.95
C ALA A 57 10.01 31.23 11.14
N ALA A 58 10.18 30.75 9.90
CA ALA A 58 11.21 31.23 8.97
C ALA A 58 10.94 32.63 8.38
N LYS A 59 9.78 33.25 8.65
CA LYS A 59 9.42 34.58 8.13
C LYS A 59 9.65 35.70 9.16
N GLY A 60 10.32 36.78 8.72
CA GLY A 60 10.57 37.99 9.51
C GLY A 60 12.07 38.33 9.62
N SER A 61 12.41 39.29 10.48
CA SER A 61 13.81 39.69 10.72
C SER A 61 14.62 38.62 11.47
N LYS A 62 15.95 38.71 11.42
CA LYS A 62 16.88 37.72 12.01
C LYS A 62 16.71 37.54 13.54
N ALA A 63 16.26 38.58 14.24
CA ALA A 63 15.94 38.51 15.67
C ALA A 63 14.59 37.81 15.92
N GLU A 64 13.56 38.17 15.17
CA GLU A 64 12.25 37.54 15.25
C GLU A 64 12.29 36.05 14.88
N GLN A 65 13.02 35.68 13.82
CA GLN A 65 13.18 34.28 13.42
C GLN A 65 13.76 33.44 14.58
N LYS A 66 14.71 33.97 15.34
CA LYS A 66 15.31 33.27 16.50
C LYS A 66 14.29 33.07 17.63
N ALA A 67 13.46 34.08 17.91
CA ALA A 67 12.41 34.00 18.93
C ALA A 67 11.27 33.07 18.51
N LYS A 68 10.72 33.26 17.29
CA LYS A 68 9.66 32.43 16.70
C LYS A 68 10.09 30.97 16.56
N LYS A 69 11.34 30.70 16.16
CA LYS A 69 11.87 29.34 16.08
C LYS A 69 11.90 28.64 17.45
N LYS A 70 12.34 29.32 18.51
CA LYS A 70 12.33 28.75 19.88
C LYS A 70 10.91 28.44 20.36
N GLN A 71 9.97 29.36 20.16
CA GLN A 71 8.55 29.15 20.51
C GLN A 71 7.92 28.00 19.72
N VAL A 72 8.21 27.90 18.41
CA VAL A 72 7.71 26.80 17.57
C VAL A 72 8.34 25.47 17.96
N GLU A 73 9.62 25.42 18.32
CA GLU A 73 10.32 24.21 18.79
C GLU A 73 9.77 23.71 20.14
N GLU A 74 9.46 24.63 21.06
CA GLU A 74 8.75 24.33 22.32
C GLU A 74 7.31 23.84 22.08
N GLU A 75 6.59 24.45 21.13
CA GLU A 75 5.22 24.05 20.78
C GLU A 75 5.16 22.68 20.07
N ILE A 76 6.11 22.38 19.18
CA ILE A 76 6.23 21.06 18.54
C ILE A 76 6.48 19.99 19.60
N SER A 77 7.42 20.23 20.52
CA SER A 77 7.73 19.31 21.62
C SER A 77 6.48 19.04 22.49
N ARG A 78 5.74 20.10 22.85
CA ARG A 78 4.48 20.02 23.59
C ARG A 78 3.40 19.21 22.86
N LEU A 79 3.21 19.46 21.57
CA LEU A 79 2.20 18.76 20.76
C LEU A 79 2.56 17.29 20.51
N SER A 80 3.84 16.97 20.31
CA SER A 80 4.30 15.58 20.14
C SER A 80 4.12 14.77 21.43
N ALA A 81 4.59 15.31 22.56
CA ALA A 81 4.45 14.63 23.85
C ALA A 81 2.98 14.43 24.25
N ALA A 82 2.10 15.39 23.96
CA ALA A 82 0.66 15.25 24.20
C ALA A 82 0.02 14.16 23.31
N LEU A 83 0.43 14.06 22.03
CA LEU A 83 -0.08 13.04 21.12
C LEU A 83 0.42 11.64 21.49
N GLU A 84 1.69 11.51 21.85
CA GLU A 84 2.29 10.25 22.30
C GLU A 84 1.65 9.77 23.61
N ALA A 85 1.40 10.66 24.57
CA ALA A 85 0.69 10.33 25.81
C ALA A 85 -0.75 9.85 25.54
N LYS A 86 -1.46 10.47 24.60
CA LYS A 86 -2.80 10.04 24.14
C LYS A 86 -2.74 8.66 23.48
N HIS A 87 -1.79 8.42 22.57
CA HIS A 87 -1.62 7.13 21.90
C HIS A 87 -1.25 6.02 22.87
N ALA A 88 -0.36 6.29 23.84
CA ALA A 88 0.01 5.34 24.89
C ALA A 88 -1.18 4.99 25.81
N ALA A 89 -1.99 5.99 26.20
CA ALA A 89 -3.20 5.77 26.99
C ALA A 89 -4.23 4.93 26.22
N GLU A 90 -4.47 5.26 24.94
CA GLU A 90 -5.39 4.50 24.08
C GLU A 90 -4.93 3.05 23.92
N LEU A 91 -3.65 2.79 23.60
CA LEU A 91 -3.08 1.44 23.48
C LEU A 91 -3.12 0.64 24.79
N ALA A 92 -2.94 1.30 25.94
CA ALA A 92 -3.04 0.65 27.24
C ALA A 92 -4.46 0.10 27.50
N THR A 93 -5.51 0.78 27.02
CA THR A 93 -6.90 0.29 27.08
C THR A 93 -7.11 -1.04 26.35
N PHE A 94 -6.33 -1.32 25.30
CA PHE A 94 -6.36 -2.58 24.54
C PHE A 94 -5.34 -3.62 25.07
N GLY A 95 -4.78 -3.42 26.26
CA GLY A 95 -3.83 -4.34 26.89
C GLY A 95 -2.42 -4.33 26.28
N TYR A 96 -2.12 -3.42 25.35
CA TYR A 96 -0.81 -3.32 24.73
C TYR A 96 0.19 -2.65 25.69
N LYS A 97 0.99 -3.47 26.37
CA LYS A 97 2.16 -2.96 27.11
C LYS A 97 3.26 -2.58 26.11
N PRO A 98 3.81 -1.36 26.16
CA PRO A 98 5.08 -1.10 25.50
C PRO A 98 6.13 -2.03 26.12
N ALA A 99 6.86 -2.77 25.29
CA ALA A 99 7.99 -3.55 25.76
C ALA A 99 9.04 -2.58 26.33
N GLU A 100 9.32 -2.65 27.64
CA GLU A 100 10.39 -1.88 28.24
C GLU A 100 11.74 -2.38 27.69
N SER A 101 12.32 -1.65 26.74
CA SER A 101 13.74 -1.74 26.44
C SER A 101 14.52 -1.14 27.61
N SER A 102 14.92 -2.01 28.53
CA SER A 102 15.69 -1.67 29.72
C SER A 102 17.10 -1.19 29.36
N GLU A 103 17.31 0.12 29.25
CA GLU A 103 18.64 0.74 29.21
C GLU A 103 18.74 1.94 30.18
N LYS A 104 18.70 1.63 31.48
CA LYS A 104 19.14 2.55 32.56
C LYS A 104 20.67 2.67 32.66
N GLY A 105 21.42 2.33 31.60
CA GLY A 105 22.88 2.14 31.65
C GLY A 105 23.73 3.40 31.86
N ASN A 106 23.18 4.61 31.75
CA ASN A 106 24.00 5.83 31.59
C ASN A 106 24.12 6.74 32.84
N LEU A 107 23.69 6.29 34.02
CA LEU A 107 23.86 7.05 35.28
C LEU A 107 25.14 6.69 36.05
N ASP A 108 25.55 5.42 36.03
CA ASP A 108 26.74 4.92 36.75
C ASP A 108 28.06 5.54 36.22
N THR A 109 28.13 5.75 34.89
CA THR A 109 29.27 6.37 34.20
C THR A 109 29.52 7.81 34.63
N LEU A 110 28.48 8.54 35.08
CA LEU A 110 28.61 9.93 35.52
C LEU A 110 29.15 10.05 36.95
N VAL A 111 28.88 9.07 37.82
CA VAL A 111 29.35 9.07 39.22
C VAL A 111 30.86 8.81 39.28
N LYS A 112 31.38 7.91 38.44
CA LYS A 112 32.83 7.63 38.32
C LYS A 112 33.65 8.81 37.80
N ALA A 113 33.03 9.81 37.17
CA ALA A 113 33.71 10.99 36.63
C ALA A 113 33.92 12.12 37.67
N ILE A 114 33.31 12.02 38.87
CA ILE A 114 33.35 13.08 39.91
C ILE A 114 34.43 12.81 40.97
N ALA A 115 34.86 11.55 41.15
CA ALA A 115 35.89 11.14 42.12
C ALA A 115 37.32 11.38 41.58
N GLY A 116 37.66 12.64 41.29
CA GLY A 116 38.93 13.00 40.66
C GLY A 116 40.18 12.74 41.51
N VAL A 117 41.22 12.18 40.89
CA VAL A 117 42.61 12.19 41.37
C VAL A 117 43.55 12.60 40.23
N SER A 118 44.40 13.58 40.49
CA SER A 118 45.40 14.13 39.55
C SER A 118 46.64 13.26 39.42
N VAL A 119 47.23 13.19 38.22
CA VAL A 119 48.71 13.21 38.03
C VAL A 119 49.05 14.02 36.76
N SER A 120 50.11 14.82 36.83
CA SER A 120 50.62 15.66 35.74
C SER A 120 51.77 15.02 34.98
N SER A 121 51.82 15.14 33.64
CA SER A 121 53.07 15.37 32.87
C SER A 121 52.80 15.56 31.35
N ASN A 122 53.73 16.21 30.66
CA ASN A 122 53.59 16.67 29.26
C ASN A 122 53.68 15.55 28.21
N ALA A 123 52.94 15.73 27.11
CA ALA A 123 53.36 15.37 25.75
C ALA A 123 52.61 16.23 24.73
N ASP A 124 53.34 16.82 23.78
CA ASP A 124 52.77 17.64 22.71
C ASP A 124 51.91 16.80 21.76
N SER A 125 50.65 17.20 21.63
CA SER A 125 49.80 16.82 20.51
C SER A 125 48.80 17.95 20.29
N ALA A 126 48.65 18.40 19.05
CA ALA A 126 47.77 19.52 18.69
C ALA A 126 46.30 19.10 18.90
N LYS A 127 45.80 19.28 20.13
CA LYS A 127 44.44 18.88 20.53
C LYS A 127 43.43 19.62 19.65
N PRO A 128 42.55 18.92 18.92
CA PRO A 128 41.52 19.56 18.12
C PRO A 128 40.65 20.43 19.03
N GLY A 129 40.54 21.73 18.69
CA GLY A 129 39.89 22.72 19.53
C GLY A 129 38.42 22.37 19.83
N LYS A 130 37.84 22.99 20.87
CA LYS A 130 36.44 22.71 21.31
C LYS A 130 35.41 22.71 20.16
N ALA A 131 35.61 23.54 19.13
CA ALA A 131 34.77 23.57 17.94
C ALA A 131 34.88 22.30 17.07
N ALA A 132 36.09 21.75 16.88
CA ALA A 132 36.31 20.51 16.13
C ALA A 132 35.69 19.31 16.86
N LYS A 133 35.91 19.16 18.17
CA LYS A 133 35.25 18.13 18.98
C LYS A 133 33.71 18.22 18.95
N ARG A 134 33.15 19.43 18.88
CA ARG A 134 31.69 19.63 18.76
C ARG A 134 31.16 19.25 17.37
N ARG A 135 31.93 19.47 16.29
CA ARG A 135 31.60 19.01 14.94
C ARG A 135 31.68 17.48 14.84
N GLU A 136 32.74 16.88 15.36
CA GLU A 136 32.91 15.42 15.37
C GLU A 136 31.80 14.72 16.16
N LYS A 137 31.43 15.25 17.34
CA LYS A 137 30.29 14.74 18.11
C LYS A 137 28.98 14.82 17.31
N LYS A 138 28.69 15.95 16.66
CA LYS A 138 27.48 16.09 15.81
C LYS A 138 27.50 15.09 14.65
N ALA A 139 28.64 14.94 13.97
CA ALA A 139 28.77 13.98 12.86
C ALA A 139 28.56 12.53 13.31
N LYS A 140 29.05 12.14 14.50
CA LYS A 140 28.77 10.83 15.09
C LYS A 140 27.30 10.65 15.50
N GLU A 141 26.66 11.67 16.08
CA GLU A 141 25.22 11.62 16.40
C GLU A 141 24.32 11.56 15.15
N GLU A 142 24.74 12.23 14.07
CA GLU A 142 24.06 12.26 12.77
C GLU A 142 24.24 10.92 12.04
N ALA A 143 25.46 10.39 11.94
CA ALA A 143 25.72 9.06 11.39
C ALA A 143 25.04 7.93 12.18
N ALA A 144 25.01 8.00 13.52
CA ALA A 144 24.29 7.04 14.35
C ALA A 144 22.75 7.16 14.23
N ARG A 145 22.24 8.33 13.84
CA ARG A 145 20.82 8.52 13.52
C ARG A 145 20.49 7.99 12.13
N GLU A 146 21.36 8.22 11.15
CA GLU A 146 21.25 7.64 9.80
C GLU A 146 21.34 6.12 9.84
N GLN A 147 22.26 5.54 10.62
CA GLN A 147 22.34 4.10 10.85
C GLN A 147 21.05 3.52 11.45
N ARG A 148 20.48 4.14 12.51
CA ARG A 148 19.18 3.69 13.05
C ARG A 148 18.04 3.78 12.04
N ILE A 149 17.97 4.87 11.25
CA ILE A 149 16.96 5.00 10.20
C ILE A 149 17.15 3.94 9.11
N GLN A 150 18.41 3.63 8.74
CA GLN A 150 18.73 2.59 7.77
C GLN A 150 18.36 1.19 8.30
N GLU A 151 18.67 0.90 9.57
CA GLU A 151 18.31 -0.34 10.27
C GLU A 151 16.80 -0.51 10.42
N GLU A 152 16.07 0.56 10.74
CA GLU A 152 14.59 0.57 10.76
C GLU A 152 14.02 0.31 9.36
N GLN A 153 14.60 0.90 8.32
CA GLN A 153 14.17 0.65 6.92
C GLN A 153 14.50 -0.77 6.43
N THR A 154 15.62 -1.37 6.84
CA THR A 154 15.97 -2.75 6.44
C THR A 154 15.23 -3.82 7.24
N ASN A 155 14.78 -3.53 8.47
CA ASN A 155 13.96 -4.44 9.25
C ASN A 155 12.47 -4.47 8.83
N LEU A 156 12.02 -3.47 8.06
CA LEU A 156 10.71 -3.51 7.42
C LEU A 156 10.76 -4.45 6.20
N VAL A 157 10.50 -5.73 6.43
CA VAL A 157 10.30 -6.69 5.34
C VAL A 157 9.12 -6.20 4.49
N SER A 158 9.41 -5.77 3.27
CA SER A 158 8.41 -5.22 2.36
C SER A 158 7.38 -6.29 1.97
N ASP A 159 6.11 -5.91 1.83
CA ASP A 159 5.04 -6.79 1.34
C ASP A 159 5.40 -7.44 -0.01
N ARG A 160 6.15 -6.72 -0.86
CA ARG A 160 6.75 -7.28 -2.07
C ARG A 160 7.63 -8.50 -1.78
N MET A 161 8.58 -8.37 -0.85
CA MET A 161 9.53 -9.45 -0.55
C MET A 161 8.82 -10.68 0.05
N LEU A 162 7.73 -10.46 0.80
CA LEU A 162 6.87 -11.54 1.28
C LEU A 162 6.10 -12.21 0.14
N GLU A 163 5.60 -11.45 -0.82
CA GLU A 163 4.88 -11.95 -1.99
C GLU A 163 5.81 -12.71 -2.96
N ASP A 164 6.91 -12.09 -3.37
CA ASP A 164 7.98 -12.69 -4.18
C ASP A 164 8.52 -13.98 -3.53
N GLY A 165 8.76 -13.95 -2.21
CA GLY A 165 9.24 -15.11 -1.44
C GLY A 165 8.23 -16.25 -1.29
N LYS A 166 6.92 -15.96 -1.24
CA LYS A 166 5.86 -16.99 -1.27
C LYS A 166 5.70 -17.59 -2.65
N LEU A 167 5.71 -16.74 -3.68
CA LEU A 167 5.55 -17.15 -5.07
C LEU A 167 6.74 -17.99 -5.56
N GLY A 168 7.97 -17.58 -5.23
CA GLY A 168 9.18 -18.35 -5.53
C GLY A 168 9.11 -19.79 -5.00
N ARG A 169 8.64 -19.98 -3.75
CA ARG A 169 8.44 -21.31 -3.15
C ARG A 169 7.36 -22.17 -3.84
N ARG A 170 6.43 -21.57 -4.60
CA ARG A 170 5.48 -22.31 -5.43
C ARG A 170 6.07 -22.69 -6.79
N LEU A 171 6.88 -21.81 -7.38
CA LEU A 171 7.45 -21.99 -8.72
C LEU A 171 8.70 -22.90 -8.74
N GLU A 172 9.52 -22.86 -7.69
CA GLU A 172 10.72 -23.69 -7.51
C GLU A 172 10.46 -25.20 -7.73
N PRO A 173 9.50 -25.86 -7.06
CA PRO A 173 9.24 -27.30 -7.26
C PRO A 173 8.66 -27.64 -8.65
N LEU A 174 8.22 -26.63 -9.42
CA LEU A 174 7.74 -26.80 -10.79
C LEU A 174 8.85 -26.58 -11.83
N GLY A 175 10.08 -26.23 -11.42
CA GLY A 175 11.16 -25.82 -12.32
C GLY A 175 10.85 -24.52 -13.06
N LEU A 176 10.12 -23.60 -12.41
CA LEU A 176 9.70 -22.32 -12.95
C LEU A 176 10.33 -21.15 -12.19
N THR A 177 10.46 -20.00 -12.85
CA THR A 177 10.89 -18.74 -12.25
C THR A 177 10.19 -17.55 -12.91
N ILE A 178 10.29 -16.39 -12.27
CA ILE A 178 9.64 -15.14 -12.69
C ILE A 178 10.58 -14.39 -13.62
N HIS A 179 10.08 -14.04 -14.81
CA HIS A 179 10.75 -13.10 -15.71
C HIS A 179 10.09 -11.72 -15.55
N GLU A 180 10.86 -10.76 -15.01
CA GLU A 180 10.35 -9.40 -14.75
C GLU A 180 9.96 -8.69 -16.05
N ILE A 181 8.71 -8.26 -16.11
CA ILE A 181 8.13 -7.44 -17.17
C ILE A 181 8.14 -5.99 -16.71
N LYS A 182 8.38 -5.07 -17.65
CA LYS A 182 8.40 -3.63 -17.38
C LYS A 182 7.13 -3.19 -16.63
N PRO A 183 7.24 -2.46 -15.50
CA PRO A 183 6.10 -1.97 -14.72
C PRO A 183 5.45 -0.76 -15.39
N ASP A 184 4.78 -1.01 -16.51
CA ASP A 184 3.85 -0.09 -17.15
C ASP A 184 2.46 -0.72 -17.25
N GLY A 185 1.45 0.08 -17.59
CA GLY A 185 0.07 -0.39 -17.69
C GLY A 185 -0.19 -1.44 -18.78
N HIS A 186 0.81 -1.81 -19.58
CA HIS A 186 0.72 -2.91 -20.55
C HIS A 186 1.31 -4.23 -20.00
N CYS A 187 1.67 -4.31 -18.72
CA CYS A 187 2.32 -5.47 -18.09
C CYS A 187 1.67 -6.83 -18.42
N LEU A 188 0.34 -6.96 -18.31
CA LEU A 188 -0.40 -8.18 -18.68
C LEU A 188 -0.10 -8.61 -20.13
N TYR A 189 -0.29 -7.70 -21.07
CA TYR A 189 -0.12 -7.94 -22.50
C TYR A 189 1.34 -8.22 -22.87
N ARG A 190 2.30 -7.51 -22.22
CA ARG A 190 3.74 -7.75 -22.38
C ARG A 190 4.18 -9.11 -21.81
N ALA A 191 3.59 -9.56 -20.72
CA ALA A 191 3.86 -10.87 -20.14
C ALA A 191 3.37 -12.00 -21.07
N ILE A 192 2.21 -11.82 -21.71
CA ILE A 192 1.66 -12.74 -22.71
C ILE A 192 2.48 -12.73 -24.01
N GLU A 193 2.85 -11.55 -24.52
CA GLU A 193 3.79 -11.38 -25.65
C GLU A 193 5.11 -12.14 -25.40
N ASN A 194 5.68 -12.01 -24.20
CA ASN A 194 6.88 -12.75 -23.80
C ASN A 194 6.65 -14.28 -23.85
N GLN A 195 5.59 -14.80 -23.22
CA GLN A 195 5.23 -16.23 -23.26
C GLN A 195 5.04 -16.76 -24.69
N LEU A 196 4.35 -16.01 -25.55
CA LEU A 196 4.13 -16.40 -26.94
C LEU A 196 5.43 -16.47 -27.75
N SER A 197 6.38 -15.55 -27.51
CA SER A 197 7.67 -15.54 -28.21
C SER A 197 8.56 -16.74 -27.81
N LEU A 198 8.55 -17.15 -26.53
CA LEU A 198 9.26 -18.33 -26.03
C LEU A 198 8.75 -19.62 -26.68
N HIS A 199 7.42 -19.80 -26.74
CA HIS A 199 6.81 -20.98 -27.33
C HIS A 199 6.99 -21.05 -28.86
N SER A 200 7.20 -19.91 -29.51
CA SER A 200 7.35 -19.78 -30.96
C SER A 200 8.81 -19.71 -31.44
N LYS A 201 9.77 -20.17 -30.61
CA LYS A 201 11.23 -20.15 -30.88
C LYS A 201 11.74 -18.76 -31.32
N GLY A 202 11.25 -17.70 -30.69
CA GLY A 202 11.67 -16.32 -30.96
C GLY A 202 10.92 -15.61 -32.09
N THR A 203 9.95 -16.26 -32.75
CA THR A 203 9.04 -15.56 -33.68
C THR A 203 7.90 -14.93 -32.88
N THR A 204 7.89 -13.61 -32.74
CA THR A 204 6.79 -12.86 -32.11
C THR A 204 5.55 -12.91 -33.00
N GLN A 205 4.55 -13.73 -32.63
CA GLN A 205 3.29 -13.83 -33.38
C GLN A 205 2.41 -12.58 -33.21
N TYR A 206 2.42 -11.99 -32.01
CA TYR A 206 1.68 -10.77 -31.67
C TYR A 206 2.50 -9.91 -30.70
N ASN A 207 2.44 -8.60 -30.85
CA ASN A 207 2.93 -7.63 -29.87
C ASN A 207 1.84 -7.20 -28.89
N HIS A 208 2.19 -6.53 -27.78
CA HIS A 208 1.21 -6.11 -26.76
C HIS A 208 0.05 -5.24 -27.27
N GLN A 209 0.22 -4.49 -28.36
CA GLN A 209 -0.81 -3.62 -28.94
C GLN A 209 -1.81 -4.43 -29.77
N GLU A 210 -1.33 -5.41 -30.54
CA GLU A 210 -2.18 -6.36 -31.27
C GLU A 210 -3.00 -7.22 -30.29
N LEU A 211 -2.38 -7.68 -29.19
CA LEU A 211 -3.08 -8.42 -28.14
C LEU A 211 -4.20 -7.58 -27.51
N ARG A 212 -3.98 -6.28 -27.25
CA ARG A 212 -5.01 -5.34 -26.77
C ARG A 212 -6.20 -5.23 -27.74
N GLN A 213 -5.92 -5.00 -29.02
CA GLN A 213 -6.95 -4.91 -30.07
C GLN A 213 -7.73 -6.21 -30.23
N MET A 214 -7.06 -7.37 -30.20
CA MET A 214 -7.72 -8.69 -30.24
C MET A 214 -8.64 -8.90 -29.04
N THR A 215 -8.21 -8.45 -27.85
CA THR A 215 -8.97 -8.57 -26.60
C THR A 215 -10.26 -7.75 -26.66
N ALA A 216 -10.14 -6.44 -26.93
CA ALA A 216 -11.30 -5.55 -27.03
C ALA A 216 -12.27 -5.98 -28.13
N LYS A 217 -11.76 -6.36 -29.31
CA LYS A 217 -12.58 -6.90 -30.40
C LYS A 217 -13.38 -8.13 -29.96
N TYR A 218 -12.72 -9.11 -29.32
CA TYR A 218 -13.40 -10.34 -28.88
C TYR A 218 -14.45 -10.04 -27.81
N MET A 219 -14.14 -9.16 -26.85
CA MET A 219 -15.07 -8.74 -25.81
C MET A 219 -16.32 -8.07 -26.39
N ARG A 220 -16.20 -7.21 -27.41
CA ARG A 220 -17.34 -6.63 -28.14
C ARG A 220 -18.17 -7.69 -28.87
N GLU A 221 -17.51 -8.59 -29.61
CA GLU A 221 -18.18 -9.66 -30.38
C GLU A 221 -18.94 -10.66 -29.47
N HIS A 222 -18.56 -10.76 -28.20
CA HIS A 222 -19.13 -11.69 -27.22
C HIS A 222 -19.65 -10.97 -25.97
N ALA A 223 -20.12 -9.71 -26.09
CA ALA A 223 -20.42 -8.83 -24.96
C ALA A 223 -21.33 -9.46 -23.88
N ALA A 224 -22.28 -10.31 -24.28
CA ALA A 224 -23.18 -11.02 -23.37
C ALA A 224 -22.46 -11.91 -22.34
N ASP A 225 -21.29 -12.45 -22.68
CA ASP A 225 -20.48 -13.31 -21.79
C ASP A 225 -19.66 -12.50 -20.78
N PHE A 226 -19.34 -11.24 -21.10
CA PHE A 226 -18.50 -10.35 -20.28
C PHE A 226 -19.30 -9.35 -19.44
N LEU A 227 -20.45 -8.87 -19.95
CA LEU A 227 -21.29 -7.87 -19.30
C LEU A 227 -21.67 -8.20 -17.83
N PRO A 228 -22.04 -9.44 -17.46
CA PRO A 228 -22.36 -9.77 -16.06
C PRO A 228 -21.18 -9.53 -15.11
N PHE A 229 -19.97 -9.87 -15.56
CA PHE A 229 -18.74 -9.70 -14.76
C PHE A 229 -18.30 -8.23 -14.73
N PHE A 230 -18.33 -7.54 -15.87
CA PHE A 230 -18.06 -6.09 -15.98
C PHE A 230 -18.95 -5.26 -15.04
N LEU A 231 -20.25 -5.58 -14.98
CA LEU A 231 -21.19 -4.98 -14.04
C LEU A 231 -20.84 -5.30 -12.58
N SER A 232 -20.47 -6.54 -12.27
CA SER A 232 -20.11 -6.97 -10.91
C SER A 232 -18.83 -6.31 -10.37
N GLU A 233 -17.89 -5.94 -11.24
CA GLU A 233 -16.66 -5.22 -10.88
C GLU A 233 -16.89 -3.72 -10.61
N GLY A 234 -18.13 -3.22 -10.77
CA GLY A 234 -18.46 -1.81 -10.56
C GLY A 234 -17.83 -0.87 -11.60
N LYS A 235 -17.41 -1.41 -12.76
CA LYS A 235 -16.78 -0.65 -13.85
C LYS A 235 -17.77 0.13 -14.73
N ALA A 236 -19.07 -0.13 -14.60
CA ALA A 236 -20.09 0.65 -15.29
C ALA A 236 -20.24 2.04 -14.65
N GLU A 237 -20.28 3.08 -15.48
CA GLU A 237 -20.69 4.41 -15.01
C GLU A 237 -22.18 4.38 -14.65
N SER A 238 -22.64 5.29 -13.77
CA SER A 238 -24.03 5.34 -13.31
C SER A 238 -25.03 5.88 -14.35
N GLY A 239 -24.81 5.56 -15.63
CA GLY A 239 -25.66 5.89 -16.77
C GLY A 239 -26.81 4.87 -16.96
N PRO A 240 -27.70 5.13 -17.93
CA PRO A 240 -28.90 4.32 -18.15
C PRO A 240 -28.66 3.01 -18.91
N ASP A 241 -27.57 2.88 -19.68
CA ASP A 241 -27.25 1.66 -20.45
C ASP A 241 -25.86 1.10 -20.11
N PRO A 242 -25.78 -0.11 -19.53
CA PRO A 242 -24.52 -0.85 -19.37
C PRO A 242 -23.70 -1.04 -20.65
N SER A 243 -24.37 -1.10 -21.81
CA SER A 243 -23.76 -1.41 -23.11
C SER A 243 -22.83 -0.29 -23.56
N GLU A 244 -23.22 0.98 -23.36
CA GLU A 244 -22.39 2.15 -23.68
C GLU A 244 -21.13 2.19 -22.79
N SER A 245 -21.27 1.89 -21.49
CA SER A 245 -20.13 1.80 -20.57
C SER A 245 -19.16 0.67 -20.95
N PHE A 246 -19.69 -0.47 -21.43
CA PHE A 246 -18.89 -1.61 -21.86
C PHE A 246 -18.15 -1.36 -23.18
N GLU A 247 -18.78 -0.66 -24.14
CA GLU A 247 -18.11 -0.26 -25.38
C GLU A 247 -16.95 0.72 -25.10
N LYS A 248 -17.20 1.73 -24.25
CA LYS A 248 -16.15 2.66 -23.78
C LYS A 248 -15.01 1.91 -23.09
N TYR A 249 -15.31 0.91 -22.25
CA TYR A 249 -14.29 0.07 -21.64
C TYR A 249 -13.44 -0.67 -22.68
N CYS A 250 -14.06 -1.22 -23.73
CA CYS A 250 -13.34 -1.88 -24.82
C CYS A 250 -12.45 -0.89 -25.60
N GLU A 251 -12.93 0.33 -25.88
CA GLU A 251 -12.15 1.39 -26.51
C GLU A 251 -10.95 1.82 -25.64
N GLU A 252 -11.13 2.00 -24.33
CA GLU A 252 -10.04 2.31 -23.40
C GLU A 252 -9.02 1.17 -23.31
N MET A 253 -9.47 -0.10 -23.31
CA MET A 253 -8.59 -1.28 -23.29
C MET A 253 -7.72 -1.39 -24.54
N GLU A 254 -8.23 -1.08 -25.73
CA GLU A 254 -7.43 -1.18 -26.96
C GLU A 254 -6.53 0.05 -27.21
N SER A 255 -6.97 1.25 -26.84
CA SER A 255 -6.29 2.49 -27.21
C SER A 255 -5.28 3.01 -26.17
N THR A 256 -5.35 2.55 -24.91
CA THR A 256 -4.58 3.13 -23.80
C THR A 256 -3.67 2.14 -23.07
N ALA A 257 -3.01 2.64 -22.02
CA ALA A 257 -2.28 1.83 -21.04
C ALA A 257 -3.16 1.40 -19.84
N ALA A 258 -4.48 1.40 -19.97
CA ALA A 258 -5.39 0.92 -18.92
C ALA A 258 -5.10 -0.56 -18.58
N TRP A 259 -5.17 -0.89 -17.28
CA TRP A 259 -4.75 -2.19 -16.75
C TRP A 259 -5.77 -3.27 -17.11
N GLY A 260 -5.28 -4.42 -17.58
CA GLY A 260 -6.12 -5.61 -17.80
C GLY A 260 -6.03 -6.58 -16.63
N GLY A 261 -7.06 -7.41 -16.49
CA GLY A 261 -7.18 -8.44 -15.47
C GLY A 261 -8.00 -9.63 -15.95
N GLN A 262 -8.98 -10.05 -15.14
CA GLN A 262 -9.75 -11.29 -15.32
C GLN A 262 -10.50 -11.35 -16.67
N LEU A 263 -11.16 -10.25 -17.07
CA LEU A 263 -11.93 -10.17 -18.32
C LEU A 263 -11.01 -10.33 -19.54
N GLU A 264 -9.89 -9.60 -19.55
CA GLU A 264 -8.92 -9.58 -20.64
C GLU A 264 -8.23 -10.93 -20.78
N LEU A 265 -7.88 -11.58 -19.67
CA LEU A 265 -7.37 -12.95 -19.64
C LEU A 265 -8.37 -13.96 -20.23
N GLY A 266 -9.65 -13.85 -19.87
CA GLY A 266 -10.71 -14.71 -20.40
C GLY A 266 -10.86 -14.57 -21.91
N ALA A 267 -10.92 -13.33 -22.42
CA ALA A 267 -10.94 -13.06 -23.86
C ALA A 267 -9.68 -13.60 -24.55
N LEU A 268 -8.49 -13.34 -24.02
CA LEU A 268 -7.22 -13.78 -24.60
C LEU A 268 -7.09 -15.31 -24.68
N THR A 269 -7.62 -16.04 -23.70
CA THR A 269 -7.67 -17.51 -23.74
C THR A 269 -8.41 -18.00 -24.99
N HIS A 270 -9.52 -17.33 -25.36
CA HIS A 270 -10.32 -17.67 -26.53
C HIS A 270 -9.75 -17.13 -27.84
N CYS A 271 -9.12 -15.94 -27.85
CA CYS A 271 -8.44 -15.37 -29.01
C CYS A 271 -7.24 -16.21 -29.44
N LEU A 272 -6.40 -16.60 -28.48
CA LEU A 272 -5.15 -17.31 -28.73
C LEU A 272 -5.36 -18.83 -28.82
N LYS A 273 -6.52 -19.34 -28.37
CA LYS A 273 -6.81 -20.78 -28.20
C LYS A 273 -5.73 -21.47 -27.35
N LYS A 274 -5.38 -20.84 -26.22
CA LYS A 274 -4.36 -21.27 -25.25
C LYS A 274 -4.99 -21.43 -23.86
N HIS A 275 -4.46 -22.38 -23.10
CA HIS A 275 -4.62 -22.42 -21.65
C HIS A 275 -3.71 -21.38 -21.00
N ILE A 276 -4.23 -20.62 -20.02
CA ILE A 276 -3.49 -19.62 -19.26
C ILE A 276 -3.51 -20.00 -17.78
N VAL A 277 -2.35 -19.96 -17.13
CA VAL A 277 -2.18 -20.17 -15.67
C VAL A 277 -1.58 -18.92 -15.06
N VAL A 278 -2.21 -18.38 -14.02
CA VAL A 278 -1.73 -17.22 -13.25
C VAL A 278 -1.42 -17.68 -11.83
N TYR A 279 -0.14 -17.64 -11.47
CA TYR A 279 0.33 -17.95 -10.12
C TYR A 279 0.32 -16.70 -9.23
N SER A 280 0.02 -16.86 -7.94
CA SER A 280 0.14 -15.78 -6.96
C SER A 280 0.74 -16.25 -5.64
N GLY A 281 1.58 -15.41 -5.02
CA GLY A 281 2.08 -15.66 -3.67
C GLY A 281 0.98 -15.54 -2.59
N SER A 282 -0.05 -14.73 -2.85
CA SER A 282 -1.06 -14.32 -1.87
C SER A 282 -2.43 -15.00 -2.08
N PHE A 283 -2.73 -15.44 -3.30
CA PHE A 283 -4.02 -16.03 -3.69
C PHE A 283 -3.88 -17.47 -4.20
N PRO A 284 -4.98 -18.23 -4.39
CA PRO A 284 -4.97 -19.46 -5.19
C PRO A 284 -4.53 -19.17 -6.63
N ASP A 285 -3.98 -20.19 -7.30
CA ASP A 285 -3.60 -20.07 -8.70
C ASP A 285 -4.86 -20.10 -9.58
N VAL A 286 -4.90 -19.27 -10.63
CA VAL A 286 -6.06 -19.12 -11.53
C VAL A 286 -5.76 -19.79 -12.87
N GLU A 287 -6.66 -20.65 -13.34
CA GLU A 287 -6.55 -21.34 -14.63
C GLU A 287 -7.72 -20.97 -15.55
N MET A 288 -7.42 -20.56 -16.78
CA MET A 288 -8.41 -20.20 -17.81
C MET A 288 -8.14 -20.95 -19.12
N GLY A 289 -9.20 -21.21 -19.89
CA GLY A 289 -9.07 -21.91 -21.17
C GLY A 289 -8.65 -23.37 -21.04
N LYS A 290 -9.18 -24.09 -20.04
CA LYS A 290 -8.82 -25.50 -19.77
C LYS A 290 -9.15 -26.41 -20.97
N GLU A 291 -10.13 -26.04 -21.78
CA GLU A 291 -10.46 -26.71 -23.04
C GLU A 291 -9.35 -26.61 -24.10
N TYR A 292 -8.43 -25.65 -23.96
CA TYR A 292 -7.23 -25.51 -24.79
C TYR A 292 -5.98 -26.15 -24.15
N ASN A 293 -6.10 -26.79 -22.98
CA ASN A 293 -4.99 -27.48 -22.33
C ASN A 293 -4.70 -28.80 -23.06
N LYS A 294 -3.84 -28.74 -24.07
CA LYS A 294 -3.34 -29.89 -24.82
C LYS A 294 -2.16 -30.53 -24.08
N SER A 295 -2.39 -31.06 -22.88
CA SER A 295 -1.36 -31.78 -22.13
C SER A 295 -0.97 -33.09 -22.83
N GLY A 296 0.20 -33.12 -23.46
CA GLY A 296 0.76 -34.31 -24.10
C GLY A 296 2.07 -34.04 -24.88
N PRO A 297 2.76 -35.09 -25.37
CA PRO A 297 3.94 -34.92 -26.22
C PRO A 297 3.58 -34.23 -27.55
N GLY A 298 4.17 -33.06 -27.82
CA GLY A 298 3.75 -32.20 -28.95
C GLY A 298 2.52 -31.33 -28.66
N GLY A 299 2.08 -31.30 -27.39
CA GLY A 299 1.07 -30.39 -26.88
C GLY A 299 1.50 -28.91 -26.94
N ASP A 300 0.52 -28.03 -27.05
CA ASP A 300 0.76 -26.59 -27.10
C ASP A 300 0.95 -26.02 -25.68
N PRO A 301 2.14 -25.50 -25.32
CA PRO A 301 2.43 -25.10 -23.95
C PRO A 301 1.53 -23.97 -23.45
N SER A 302 1.04 -24.13 -22.22
CA SER A 302 0.23 -23.12 -21.53
C SER A 302 1.01 -21.84 -21.27
N ILE A 303 0.35 -20.70 -21.43
CA ILE A 303 0.86 -19.38 -21.05
C ILE A 303 0.90 -19.35 -19.52
N ARG A 304 2.05 -19.07 -18.92
CA ARG A 304 2.24 -18.97 -17.48
C ARG A 304 2.60 -17.53 -17.10
N LEU A 305 1.81 -16.97 -16.19
CA LEU A 305 1.96 -15.61 -15.67
C LEU A 305 2.10 -15.65 -14.16
N SER A 306 2.65 -14.60 -13.56
CA SER A 306 2.51 -14.35 -12.12
C SER A 306 1.86 -13.00 -11.87
N TYR A 307 0.90 -13.00 -10.95
CA TYR A 307 0.22 -11.80 -10.48
C TYR A 307 0.76 -11.40 -9.10
N HIS A 308 1.11 -10.13 -9.00
CA HIS A 308 1.69 -9.49 -7.84
C HIS A 308 0.83 -8.30 -7.45
N ARG A 309 0.40 -8.22 -6.19
CA ARG A 309 -0.40 -7.10 -5.68
C ARG A 309 0.47 -5.96 -5.17
N HIS A 310 1.70 -6.24 -4.76
CA HIS A 310 2.59 -5.28 -4.10
C HIS A 310 3.97 -5.12 -4.77
N ALA A 311 4.17 -5.63 -6.00
CA ALA A 311 5.46 -5.59 -6.70
C ALA A 311 6.00 -4.17 -6.95
N TYR A 312 5.13 -3.18 -7.11
CA TYR A 312 5.49 -1.78 -7.33
C TYR A 312 4.57 -0.84 -6.57
N GLY A 313 5.02 0.39 -6.30
CA GLY A 313 4.25 1.38 -5.53
C GLY A 313 2.93 1.86 -6.19
N LEU A 314 2.65 1.43 -7.42
CA LEU A 314 1.36 1.65 -8.09
C LEU A 314 0.32 0.56 -7.80
N GLY A 315 0.73 -0.59 -7.25
CA GLY A 315 -0.13 -1.73 -6.93
C GLY A 315 0.12 -2.94 -7.81
N GLU A 316 -0.94 -3.41 -8.46
CA GLU A 316 -0.99 -4.68 -9.18
C GLU A 316 -0.07 -4.74 -10.41
N HIS A 317 0.50 -5.91 -10.68
CA HIS A 317 1.40 -6.13 -11.80
C HIS A 317 1.46 -7.59 -12.25
N TYR A 318 1.62 -7.80 -13.56
CA TYR A 318 1.80 -9.11 -14.18
C TYR A 318 3.22 -9.30 -14.70
N ASN A 319 3.85 -10.41 -14.30
CA ASN A 319 5.14 -10.87 -14.82
C ASN A 319 4.96 -12.17 -15.62
N SER A 320 5.92 -12.48 -16.49
CA SER A 320 5.98 -13.76 -17.21
C SER A 320 6.57 -14.85 -16.32
N VAL A 321 6.15 -16.11 -16.49
CA VAL A 321 6.70 -17.26 -15.73
C VAL A 321 7.29 -18.30 -16.67
N ILE A 322 8.61 -18.46 -16.58
CA ILE A 322 9.43 -19.21 -17.55
C ILE A 322 10.06 -20.44 -16.88
N PRO A 323 10.42 -21.49 -17.64
CA PRO A 323 11.29 -22.55 -17.14
C PRO A 323 12.59 -21.96 -16.57
N THR A 324 13.05 -22.46 -15.43
CA THR A 324 14.28 -21.98 -14.76
C THR A 324 15.52 -22.12 -15.65
N GLU A 325 15.51 -23.07 -16.60
CA GLU A 325 16.56 -23.26 -17.61
C GLU A 325 16.63 -22.16 -18.70
N LEU A 326 15.62 -21.29 -18.80
CA LEU A 326 15.56 -20.19 -19.77
C LEU A 326 15.75 -18.79 -19.13
N SER A 327 16.13 -18.76 -17.85
CA SER A 327 16.18 -17.53 -17.02
C SER A 327 17.53 -16.81 -16.99
#